data_AF-A0A7R9HPB8-F1
#
_entry.id   AF-A0A7R9HPB8-F1
#
_cell.length_a   1.000
_cell.length_b   1.000
_cell.length_c   1.000
_cell.angle_alpha   90.00
_cell.angle_beta   90.00
_cell.angle_gamma   90.00
#
_symmetry.space_group_name_H-M   'P 1'
#
loop_
_entity.id
_entity.type
_entity.pdbx_description
1 polymer ?
#
loop_
_entity_poly.entity_id
_entity_poly.type
_entity_poly.pdbx_seq_one_letter_code
_entity_poly.pdbx_strand_id
1 'polypeptide(L)'
;MSRQQQEDEELLILYEYYQSLKSRSVIKRKNKRVARHFYHKEMRIELVREEILFDTVHVTFQLTFDNRAFTLASLTMTREEKHLPISASMLFEIFPFCIVFGSDMVVRSMGNSLMVILPDLVSKKITNWFDLVRPLIAFKFETILNRTNNIFELVTVEPVLTERPPDRKRNEVVLSDESNGGPDDKTLRLKGQMIYMDNWRMMMYLGTPMMPDLNSLITTGLYINDLSMHDFSRDLMLAGTQQSVELKLALDQEQQKSKKLEESMRKLDEEMKRTDELLYQMIPKQVADRLRTGESPIDTCEMFNSVSILFSDVVTFTEICSRITPMEVVSMLNAMYSIFDTLTERNGVYKVGTLI
;
A
#
# COMPACT_ATOMS: atom_id res chain seq x y z
N MET A 1 1.21 -13.16 -44.27
CA MET A 1 0.04 -14.00 -43.96
C MET A 1 -0.27 -13.82 -42.49
N SER A 2 -1.11 -12.84 -42.16
CA SER A 2 -1.68 -12.67 -40.83
C SER A 2 -2.59 -13.87 -40.55
N ARG A 3 -2.18 -14.78 -39.68
CA ARG A 3 -3.05 -15.86 -39.19
C ARG A 3 -3.99 -15.27 -38.15
N GLN A 4 -4.99 -14.53 -38.63
CA GLN A 4 -6.25 -14.34 -37.91
C GLN A 4 -6.77 -15.73 -37.54
N GLN A 5 -7.42 -15.85 -36.37
CA GLN A 5 -8.24 -17.00 -36.07
C GLN A 5 -9.20 -17.18 -37.27
N GLN A 6 -9.05 -18.27 -38.00
CA GLN A 6 -9.99 -18.60 -39.06
C GLN A 6 -11.15 -19.26 -38.34
N GLU A 7 -12.20 -18.46 -38.12
CA GLU A 7 -13.39 -18.83 -37.36
C GLU A 7 -14.55 -18.99 -38.36
N ASP A 8 -14.87 -20.25 -38.68
CA ASP A 8 -16.02 -20.62 -39.51
C ASP A 8 -17.15 -21.18 -38.64
N GLU A 9 -18.32 -21.44 -39.24
CA GLU A 9 -19.51 -21.98 -38.55
C GLU A 9 -19.28 -23.28 -37.76
N GLU A 10 -18.28 -24.07 -38.16
CA GLU A 10 -17.97 -25.37 -37.56
C GLU A 10 -16.51 -25.52 -37.08
N LEU A 11 -15.68 -24.48 -37.27
CA LEU A 11 -14.23 -24.61 -37.16
C LEU A 11 -13.58 -23.38 -36.52
N LEU A 12 -12.75 -23.64 -35.50
CA LEU A 12 -11.90 -22.65 -34.86
C LEU A 12 -10.46 -23.13 -34.87
N ILE A 13 -9.53 -22.32 -35.37
CA ILE A 13 -8.10 -22.62 -35.32
C ILE A 13 -7.46 -21.93 -34.10
N LEU A 14 -6.97 -22.73 -33.17
CA LEU A 14 -6.25 -22.26 -31.98
C LEU A 14 -4.75 -22.40 -32.18
N TYR A 15 -4.03 -21.28 -32.11
CA TYR A 15 -2.57 -21.22 -32.12
C TYR A 15 -2.03 -21.13 -30.71
N GLU A 16 -1.12 -22.02 -30.35
CA GLU A 16 -0.70 -22.18 -28.97
C GLU A 16 0.80 -22.46 -28.85
N TYR A 17 1.43 -21.88 -27.82
CA TYR A 17 2.87 -21.87 -27.62
C TYR A 17 3.19 -22.45 -26.25
N TYR A 18 4.00 -23.52 -26.18
CA TYR A 18 4.34 -24.18 -24.91
C TYR A 18 5.80 -24.60 -24.83
N GLN A 19 6.38 -24.60 -23.62
CA GLN A 19 7.74 -25.08 -23.36
C GLN A 19 7.83 -26.60 -23.24
N SER A 20 6.72 -27.34 -23.08
CA SER A 20 6.74 -28.79 -22.85
C SER A 20 5.70 -29.55 -23.66
N LEU A 21 6.13 -30.66 -24.27
CA LEU A 21 5.27 -31.61 -24.99
C LEU A 21 4.20 -32.26 -24.09
N LYS A 22 4.45 -32.38 -22.78
CA LYS A 22 3.45 -32.93 -21.83
C LYS A 22 2.21 -32.03 -21.75
N SER A 23 2.37 -30.73 -21.93
CA SER A 23 1.28 -29.74 -21.89
C SER A 23 0.21 -30.00 -22.95
N ARG A 24 0.58 -30.53 -24.12
CA ARG A 24 -0.33 -30.81 -25.25
C ARG A 24 -1.58 -31.59 -24.83
N SER A 25 -1.38 -32.71 -24.13
CA SER A 25 -2.47 -33.59 -23.70
C SER A 25 -3.36 -32.96 -22.63
N VAL A 26 -2.76 -32.13 -21.78
CA VAL A 26 -3.45 -31.40 -20.70
C VAL A 26 -4.37 -30.35 -21.29
N ILE A 27 -3.90 -29.58 -22.25
CA ILE A 27 -4.67 -28.51 -22.89
C ILE A 27 -5.85 -29.08 -23.66
N LYS A 28 -5.62 -30.13 -24.45
CA LYS A 28 -6.69 -30.83 -25.18
C LYS A 28 -7.79 -31.30 -24.22
N ARG A 29 -7.42 -31.88 -23.07
CA ARG A 29 -8.39 -32.29 -22.05
C ARG A 29 -9.07 -31.10 -21.38
N LYS A 30 -8.33 -30.04 -21.06
CA LYS A 30 -8.85 -28.84 -20.39
C LYS A 30 -9.87 -28.12 -21.27
N ASN A 31 -9.53 -27.79 -22.51
CA ASN A 31 -10.42 -27.10 -23.44
C ASN A 31 -11.68 -27.93 -23.72
N LYS A 32 -11.54 -29.26 -23.92
CA LYS A 32 -12.71 -30.15 -24.08
C LYS A 32 -13.61 -30.17 -22.84
N ARG A 33 -13.03 -30.12 -21.63
CA ARG A 33 -13.79 -30.11 -20.38
C ARG A 33 -14.47 -28.76 -20.13
N VAL A 34 -13.80 -27.66 -20.44
CA VAL A 34 -14.36 -26.29 -20.37
C VAL A 34 -15.55 -26.15 -21.32
N ALA A 35 -15.40 -26.57 -22.58
CA ALA A 35 -16.48 -26.57 -23.56
C ALA A 35 -17.72 -27.33 -23.08
N ARG A 36 -17.52 -28.53 -22.51
CA ARG A 36 -18.62 -29.36 -22.02
C ARG A 36 -19.27 -28.80 -20.75
N HIS A 37 -18.48 -28.26 -19.83
CA HIS A 37 -18.97 -27.81 -18.52
C HIS A 37 -19.66 -26.45 -18.59
N PHE A 38 -19.03 -25.46 -19.23
CA PHE A 38 -19.53 -24.08 -19.25
C PHE A 38 -20.44 -23.78 -20.44
N TYR A 39 -20.19 -24.39 -21.59
CA TYR A 39 -20.90 -24.08 -22.83
C TYR A 39 -21.84 -25.20 -23.28
N HIS A 40 -21.85 -26.34 -22.59
CA HIS A 40 -22.63 -27.53 -22.96
C HIS A 40 -22.41 -27.98 -24.42
N LYS A 41 -21.21 -27.75 -24.96
CA LYS A 41 -20.83 -28.10 -26.32
C LYS A 41 -19.87 -29.29 -26.34
N GLU A 42 -20.12 -30.23 -27.24
CA GLU A 42 -19.13 -31.26 -27.55
C GLU A 42 -18.11 -30.71 -28.55
N MET A 43 -16.84 -30.74 -28.13
CA MET A 43 -15.73 -30.24 -28.92
C MET A 43 -14.76 -31.37 -29.28
N ARG A 44 -14.47 -31.50 -30.57
CA ARG A 44 -13.35 -32.30 -31.10
C ARG A 44 -12.14 -31.39 -31.29
N ILE A 45 -10.97 -31.88 -30.89
CA ILE A 45 -9.72 -31.12 -30.99
C ILE A 45 -8.70 -32.00 -31.72
N GLU A 46 -8.21 -31.54 -32.85
CA GLU A 46 -7.25 -32.24 -33.70
C GLU A 46 -5.96 -31.41 -33.80
N LEU A 47 -4.82 -32.11 -33.92
CA LEU A 47 -3.54 -31.43 -34.13
C LEU A 47 -3.36 -31.24 -35.63
N VAL A 48 -3.21 -29.98 -36.07
CA VAL A 48 -2.98 -29.65 -37.48
C VAL A 48 -1.49 -29.54 -37.78
N ARG A 49 -0.74 -28.85 -36.91
CA ARG A 49 0.68 -28.55 -37.13
C ARG A 49 1.42 -28.52 -35.80
N GLU A 50 2.61 -29.08 -35.78
CA GLU A 50 3.52 -29.08 -34.62
C GLU A 50 4.91 -28.69 -35.10
N GLU A 51 5.46 -27.61 -34.56
CA GLU A 51 6.79 -27.10 -34.89
C GLU A 51 7.59 -26.81 -33.64
N ILE A 52 8.84 -27.25 -33.61
CA ILE A 52 9.74 -26.99 -32.49
C ILE A 52 10.64 -25.82 -32.91
N LEU A 53 10.46 -24.69 -32.25
CA LEU A 53 11.25 -23.47 -32.44
C LEU A 53 12.04 -23.22 -31.16
N PHE A 54 13.34 -23.56 -31.22
CA PHE A 54 14.27 -23.49 -30.10
C PHE A 54 13.76 -24.25 -28.87
N ASP A 55 13.35 -23.54 -27.82
CA ASP A 55 12.85 -24.08 -26.55
C ASP A 55 11.30 -24.02 -26.45
N THR A 56 10.62 -23.73 -27.55
CA THR A 56 9.16 -23.60 -27.60
C THR A 56 8.55 -24.45 -28.71
N VAL A 57 7.58 -25.28 -28.32
CA VAL A 57 6.75 -26.05 -29.23
C VAL A 57 5.54 -25.22 -29.62
N HIS A 58 5.42 -24.95 -30.91
CA HIS A 58 4.30 -24.29 -31.54
C HIS A 58 3.32 -25.36 -32.00
N VAL A 59 2.12 -25.30 -31.47
CA VAL A 59 1.08 -26.30 -31.73
C VAL A 59 -0.13 -25.58 -32.29
N THR A 60 -0.60 -26.03 -33.45
CA THR A 60 -1.85 -25.55 -34.05
C THR A 60 -2.91 -26.61 -33.84
N PHE A 61 -3.94 -26.29 -33.06
CA PHE A 61 -5.10 -27.15 -32.88
C PHE A 61 -6.25 -26.68 -33.75
N GLN A 62 -6.94 -27.64 -34.37
CA GLN A 62 -8.24 -27.44 -35.00
C GLN A 62 -9.32 -27.89 -34.03
N LEU A 63 -10.19 -26.96 -33.65
CA LEU A 63 -11.32 -27.21 -32.78
C LEU A 63 -12.56 -27.27 -33.65
N THR A 64 -13.27 -28.40 -33.60
CA THR A 64 -14.50 -28.64 -34.34
C THR A 64 -15.65 -28.79 -33.36
N PHE A 65 -16.62 -27.90 -33.45
CA PHE A 65 -17.83 -27.86 -32.62
C PHE A 65 -18.90 -27.02 -33.31
N ASP A 66 -20.15 -27.16 -32.86
CA ASP A 66 -21.26 -26.34 -33.35
C ASP A 66 -21.15 -24.89 -32.85
N ASN A 67 -20.62 -24.01 -33.70
CA ASN A 67 -20.37 -22.60 -33.42
C ASN A 67 -21.42 -21.64 -34.04
N ARG A 68 -22.55 -22.17 -34.55
CA ARG A 68 -23.57 -21.37 -35.25
C ARG A 68 -24.10 -20.17 -34.45
N ALA A 69 -24.18 -20.30 -33.12
CA ALA A 69 -24.63 -19.22 -32.24
C ALA A 69 -23.68 -18.00 -32.28
N PHE A 70 -22.36 -18.24 -32.36
CA PHE A 70 -21.38 -17.17 -32.51
C PHE A 70 -21.47 -16.55 -33.90
N THR A 71 -21.57 -17.36 -34.96
CA THR A 71 -21.70 -16.84 -36.32
C THR A 71 -22.93 -15.96 -36.48
N LEU A 72 -24.07 -16.36 -35.90
CA LEU A 72 -25.29 -15.55 -35.88
C LEU A 72 -25.13 -14.25 -35.08
N ALA A 73 -24.47 -14.29 -33.92
CA ALA A 73 -24.18 -13.09 -33.13
C ALA A 73 -23.23 -12.14 -33.86
N SER A 74 -22.15 -12.65 -34.46
CA SER A 74 -21.21 -11.89 -35.28
C SER A 74 -21.88 -11.30 -36.52
N LEU A 75 -22.76 -12.07 -37.19
CA LEU A 75 -23.58 -11.59 -38.31
C LEU A 75 -24.53 -10.44 -37.88
N THR A 76 -25.08 -10.54 -36.66
CA THR A 76 -25.96 -9.51 -36.08
C THR A 76 -25.18 -8.25 -35.70
N MET A 77 -23.90 -8.39 -35.28
CA MET A 77 -22.97 -7.27 -35.05
C MET A 77 -22.46 -6.65 -36.37
N THR A 78 -22.48 -7.39 -37.49
CA THR A 78 -22.15 -6.89 -38.83
C THR A 78 -23.36 -6.39 -39.62
N ARG A 79 -24.52 -6.24 -38.98
CA ARG A 79 -25.75 -5.80 -39.64
C ARG A 79 -25.67 -4.32 -40.00
N GLU A 80 -24.98 -4.01 -41.11
CA GLU A 80 -24.90 -2.71 -41.80
C GLU A 80 -25.11 -1.49 -40.88
N GLU A 81 -24.45 -1.44 -39.73
CA GLU A 81 -24.23 -0.14 -39.11
C GLU A 81 -23.31 0.56 -40.08
N LYS A 82 -23.84 1.54 -40.81
CA LYS A 82 -23.06 2.50 -41.58
C LYS A 82 -21.96 2.98 -40.64
N HIS A 83 -20.77 2.39 -40.76
CA HIS A 83 -19.64 2.69 -39.91
C HIS A 83 -19.47 4.20 -39.98
N LEU A 84 -19.79 4.91 -38.89
CA LEU A 84 -19.51 6.32 -38.78
C LEU A 84 -17.99 6.38 -38.63
N PRO A 85 -17.24 6.76 -39.68
CA PRO A 85 -15.79 6.72 -39.61
C PRO A 85 -15.37 7.79 -38.61
N ILE A 86 -14.80 7.36 -37.49
CA ILE A 86 -14.20 8.26 -36.52
C ILE A 86 -12.90 8.78 -37.16
N SER A 87 -12.70 10.10 -37.13
CA SER A 87 -11.43 10.68 -37.57
C SER A 87 -10.28 10.11 -36.75
N ALA A 88 -9.14 9.81 -37.39
CA ALA A 88 -7.94 9.38 -36.69
C ALA A 88 -7.52 10.37 -35.59
N SER A 89 -7.79 11.67 -35.77
CA SER A 89 -7.54 12.70 -34.75
C SER A 89 -8.33 12.45 -33.46
N MET A 90 -9.59 12.05 -33.58
CA MET A 90 -10.45 11.76 -32.43
C MET A 90 -10.02 10.47 -31.73
N LEU A 91 -9.52 9.48 -32.47
CA LEU A 91 -8.93 8.27 -31.88
C LEU A 91 -7.72 8.60 -30.99
N PHE A 92 -6.84 9.49 -31.43
CA PHE A 92 -5.64 9.90 -30.67
C PHE A 92 -5.95 10.82 -29.49
N GLU A 93 -7.10 11.49 -29.52
CA GLU A 93 -7.64 12.25 -28.39
C GLU A 93 -8.26 11.33 -27.33
N ILE A 94 -9.00 10.30 -27.76
CA ILE A 94 -9.58 9.30 -26.85
C ILE A 94 -8.46 8.49 -26.19
N PHE A 95 -7.45 8.05 -26.96
CA PHE A 95 -6.33 7.22 -26.50
C PHE A 95 -5.00 8.01 -26.45
N PRO A 96 -4.76 8.82 -25.39
CA PRO A 96 -3.63 9.73 -25.26
C PRO A 96 -2.25 9.07 -25.22
N PHE A 97 -2.17 7.78 -24.88
CA PHE A 97 -0.93 7.00 -24.78
C PHE A 97 -0.80 5.91 -25.86
N CYS A 98 -1.54 6.05 -26.96
CA CYS A 98 -1.41 5.12 -28.07
C CYS A 98 -0.16 5.38 -28.92
N ILE A 99 0.35 4.34 -29.57
CA ILE A 99 1.50 4.43 -30.50
C ILE A 99 1.17 3.63 -31.76
N VAL A 100 1.28 4.26 -32.92
CA VAL A 100 1.07 3.61 -34.23
C VAL A 100 2.41 3.48 -34.95
N PHE A 101 2.81 2.27 -35.31
CA PHE A 101 4.10 2.01 -35.99
C PHE A 101 3.99 0.96 -37.10
N GLY A 102 4.87 1.08 -38.10
CA GLY A 102 4.92 0.18 -39.26
C GLY A 102 5.75 -1.07 -39.04
N SER A 103 5.81 -1.92 -40.07
CA SER A 103 6.67 -3.12 -40.11
C SER A 103 8.18 -2.82 -40.01
N ASP A 104 8.56 -1.59 -40.32
CA ASP A 104 9.90 -1.02 -40.16
C ASP A 104 10.22 -0.61 -38.71
N MET A 105 9.29 -0.82 -37.77
CA MET A 105 9.35 -0.38 -36.37
C MET A 105 9.41 1.15 -36.22
N VAL A 106 9.04 1.91 -37.26
CA VAL A 106 9.04 3.38 -37.24
C VAL A 106 7.67 3.88 -36.79
N VAL A 107 7.66 4.75 -35.79
CA VAL A 107 6.44 5.39 -35.28
C VAL A 107 5.90 6.39 -36.31
N ARG A 108 4.62 6.25 -36.66
CA ARG A 108 3.91 7.08 -37.63
C ARG A 108 3.02 8.11 -36.95
N SER A 109 2.39 7.73 -35.84
CA SER A 109 1.51 8.59 -35.05
C SER A 109 1.50 8.14 -33.59
N MET A 110 1.09 9.03 -32.70
CA MET A 110 0.94 8.75 -31.27
C MET A 110 -0.18 9.60 -30.67
N GLY A 111 -0.65 9.21 -29.48
CA GLY A 111 -1.62 9.99 -28.72
C GLY A 111 -1.07 11.33 -28.23
N ASN A 112 -1.99 12.26 -27.95
CA ASN A 112 -1.64 13.65 -27.64
C ASN A 112 -0.75 13.79 -26.42
N SER A 113 -1.04 13.08 -25.33
CA SER A 113 -0.25 13.19 -24.09
C SER A 113 1.14 12.58 -24.26
N LEU A 114 1.28 11.49 -25.03
CA LEU A 114 2.61 10.95 -25.33
C LEU A 114 3.44 11.91 -26.19
N MET A 115 2.79 12.68 -27.08
CA MET A 115 3.47 13.70 -27.89
C MET A 115 4.02 14.87 -27.06
N VAL A 116 3.42 15.17 -25.91
CA VAL A 116 3.93 16.19 -24.96
C VAL A 116 5.18 15.69 -24.23
N ILE A 117 5.21 14.40 -23.89
CA ILE A 117 6.29 13.75 -23.13
C ILE A 117 7.48 13.42 -24.05
N LEU A 118 7.20 12.87 -25.24
CA LEU A 118 8.18 12.34 -26.19
C LEU A 118 7.94 12.93 -27.59
N PRO A 119 8.17 14.24 -27.80
CA PRO A 119 7.86 14.91 -29.07
C PRO A 119 8.67 14.36 -30.25
N ASP A 120 9.91 13.92 -30.00
CA ASP A 120 10.84 13.45 -31.03
C ASP A 120 10.67 11.97 -31.42
N LEU A 121 9.68 11.28 -30.83
CA LEU A 121 9.44 9.86 -31.09
C LEU A 121 8.85 9.62 -32.50
N VAL A 122 8.10 10.58 -33.06
CA VAL A 122 7.48 10.45 -34.38
C VAL A 122 8.58 10.34 -35.45
N SER A 123 8.39 9.43 -36.41
CA SER A 123 9.37 9.11 -37.47
C SER A 123 10.68 8.50 -36.99
N LYS A 124 10.78 8.08 -35.72
CA LYS A 124 11.92 7.31 -35.19
C LYS A 124 11.54 5.85 -34.95
N LYS A 125 12.55 5.00 -34.77
CA LYS A 125 12.33 3.61 -34.38
C LYS A 125 11.87 3.54 -32.94
N ILE A 126 10.75 2.85 -32.69
CA ILE A 126 10.20 2.67 -31.35
C ILE A 126 11.19 1.97 -30.41
N THR A 127 12.02 1.06 -30.95
CA THR A 127 13.04 0.31 -30.21
C THR A 127 14.17 1.17 -29.63
N ASN A 128 14.34 2.41 -30.10
CA ASN A 128 15.35 3.32 -29.57
C ASN A 128 14.84 4.08 -28.34
N TRP A 129 13.52 4.14 -28.17
CA TRP A 129 12.87 4.91 -27.12
C TRP A 129 12.24 4.03 -26.05
N PHE A 130 11.80 2.83 -26.42
CA PHE A 130 11.18 1.87 -25.53
C PHE A 130 11.88 0.52 -25.56
N ASP A 131 12.04 -0.05 -24.37
CA ASP A 131 12.33 -1.45 -24.17
C ASP A 131 11.05 -2.24 -23.92
N LEU A 132 10.97 -3.42 -24.53
CA LEU A 132 9.88 -4.36 -24.31
C LEU A 132 10.22 -5.24 -23.10
N VAL A 133 9.56 -4.97 -21.97
CA VAL A 133 9.79 -5.69 -20.71
C VAL A 133 8.94 -6.94 -20.62
N ARG A 134 7.68 -6.88 -21.11
CA ARG A 134 6.78 -8.05 -21.16
C ARG A 134 6.00 -8.10 -22.45
N PRO A 135 5.77 -9.30 -23.03
CA PRO A 135 6.43 -10.55 -22.68
C PRO A 135 7.92 -10.52 -23.06
N LEU A 136 8.75 -11.37 -22.44
CA LEU A 136 10.19 -11.46 -22.71
C LEU A 136 10.44 -12.06 -24.11
N ILE A 137 10.30 -11.22 -25.14
CA ILE A 137 10.48 -11.57 -26.55
C ILE A 137 11.33 -10.50 -27.25
N ALA A 138 11.90 -10.85 -28.40
CA ALA A 138 12.57 -9.86 -29.23
C ALA A 138 11.57 -8.78 -29.69
N PHE A 139 11.90 -7.51 -29.47
CA PHE A 139 11.06 -6.38 -29.85
C PHE A 139 11.13 -6.14 -31.37
N LYS A 140 10.45 -7.01 -32.14
CA LYS A 140 10.39 -7.02 -33.60
C LYS A 140 8.95 -7.23 -34.05
N PHE A 141 8.59 -6.63 -35.19
CA PHE A 141 7.22 -6.62 -35.72
C PHE A 141 6.59 -8.01 -35.84
N GLU A 142 7.28 -8.96 -36.49
CA GLU A 142 6.80 -10.33 -36.68
C GLU A 142 6.58 -11.08 -35.35
N THR A 143 7.45 -10.85 -34.37
CA THR A 143 7.35 -11.48 -33.05
C THR A 143 6.14 -10.96 -32.28
N ILE A 144 5.85 -9.66 -32.40
CA ILE A 144 4.68 -9.01 -31.79
C ILE A 144 3.40 -9.50 -32.48
N LEU A 145 3.40 -9.57 -33.82
CA LEU A 145 2.25 -10.02 -34.62
C LEU A 145 1.82 -11.44 -34.25
N ASN A 146 2.76 -12.32 -33.93
CA ASN A 146 2.48 -13.68 -33.48
C ASN A 146 1.93 -13.78 -32.05
N ARG A 147 1.94 -12.68 -31.29
CA ARG A 147 1.58 -12.63 -29.86
C ARG A 147 0.65 -11.46 -29.53
N THR A 148 -0.17 -11.00 -30.47
CA THR A 148 -1.09 -9.86 -30.29
C THR A 148 -2.05 -10.03 -29.11
N ASN A 149 -2.41 -11.27 -28.76
CA ASN A 149 -3.27 -11.60 -27.62
C ASN A 149 -2.58 -11.42 -26.25
N ASN A 150 -1.27 -11.17 -26.21
CA ASN A 150 -0.56 -10.90 -24.96
C ASN A 150 -0.70 -9.43 -24.55
N ILE A 151 -0.59 -9.19 -23.25
CA ILE A 151 -0.38 -7.83 -22.73
C ILE A 151 1.10 -7.50 -22.88
N PHE A 152 1.37 -6.32 -23.42
CA PHE A 152 2.71 -5.78 -23.62
C PHE A 152 3.00 -4.70 -22.59
N GLU A 153 4.23 -4.68 -22.09
CA GLU A 153 4.74 -3.67 -21.16
C GLU A 153 5.98 -3.04 -21.79
N LEU A 154 5.88 -1.73 -22.06
CA LEU A 154 6.95 -0.92 -22.64
C LEU A 154 7.47 0.04 -21.57
N VAL A 155 8.78 0.18 -21.45
CA VAL A 155 9.43 1.15 -20.55
C VAL A 155 10.35 2.03 -21.36
N THR A 156 10.35 3.34 -21.09
CA THR A 156 11.28 4.24 -21.79
C THR A 156 12.73 3.94 -21.42
N VAL A 157 13.61 3.93 -22.42
CA VAL A 157 15.04 3.66 -22.24
C VAL A 157 15.70 4.81 -21.47
N GLU A 158 15.38 6.04 -21.85
CA GLU A 158 15.83 7.24 -21.18
C GLU A 158 14.74 7.79 -20.25
N PRO A 159 15.12 8.46 -19.16
CA PRO A 159 14.16 9.18 -18.33
C PRO A 159 13.50 10.27 -19.16
N VAL A 160 12.20 10.47 -18.95
CA VAL A 160 11.48 11.58 -19.57
C VAL A 160 12.03 12.89 -19.01
N LEU A 161 12.76 13.64 -19.83
CA LEU A 161 13.33 14.93 -19.44
C LEU A 161 12.25 16.01 -19.49
N THR A 162 11.87 16.54 -18.33
CA THR A 162 11.12 17.80 -18.26
C THR A 162 12.09 18.96 -18.04
N GLU A 163 12.52 19.62 -19.11
CA GLU A 163 12.86 21.04 -19.02
C GLU A 163 11.56 21.84 -19.05
N ARG A 164 10.90 22.01 -17.89
CA ARG A 164 9.89 23.07 -17.80
C ARG A 164 10.61 24.40 -17.66
N PRO A 165 10.27 25.43 -18.46
CA PRO A 165 10.75 26.77 -18.18
C PRO A 165 10.27 27.18 -16.77
N PRO A 166 11.11 27.85 -15.97
CA PRO A 166 10.72 28.26 -14.62
C PRO A 166 9.62 29.32 -14.74
N ASP A 167 8.37 28.93 -14.55
CA ASP A 167 7.25 29.85 -14.48
C ASP A 167 7.40 30.69 -13.20
N ARG A 168 7.86 31.94 -13.39
CA ARG A 168 7.86 32.97 -12.35
C ARG A 168 6.42 33.22 -11.93
N LYS A 169 6.09 32.78 -10.71
CA LYS A 169 4.84 32.97 -9.92
C LYS A 169 3.99 31.71 -9.81
N ARG A 170 4.44 30.77 -9.00
CA ARG A 170 3.52 29.98 -8.17
C ARG A 170 4.12 29.89 -6.78
N ASN A 171 3.35 30.35 -5.78
CA ASN A 171 3.64 30.10 -4.38
C ASN A 171 3.83 28.59 -4.21
N GLU A 172 5.07 28.18 -4.00
CA GLU A 172 5.41 26.81 -3.67
C GLU A 172 4.74 26.49 -2.34
N VAL A 173 3.69 25.68 -2.38
CA VAL A 173 3.47 24.73 -1.29
C VAL A 173 4.57 23.69 -1.48
N VAL A 174 5.74 23.98 -0.92
CA VAL A 174 6.80 22.98 -0.76
C VAL A 174 6.22 21.95 0.20
N LEU A 175 5.62 20.89 -0.34
CA LEU A 175 5.51 19.63 0.38
C LEU A 175 6.95 19.12 0.47
N SER A 176 7.61 19.49 1.56
CA SER A 176 8.89 18.94 1.96
C SER A 176 8.67 17.48 2.32
N ASP A 177 8.69 16.61 1.31
CA ASP A 177 9.02 15.21 1.51
C ASP A 177 10.28 14.93 0.72
N GLU A 178 11.36 14.70 1.46
CA GLU A 178 12.61 14.14 0.95
C GLU A 178 12.36 12.75 0.38
N SER A 179 11.80 12.68 -0.82
CA SER A 179 11.87 11.52 -1.68
C SER A 179 12.93 11.83 -2.73
N ASN A 180 14.19 11.51 -2.38
CA ASN A 180 15.22 11.29 -3.38
C ASN A 180 14.77 10.09 -4.24
N GLY A 181 13.92 10.36 -5.22
CA GLY A 181 13.46 9.38 -6.19
C GLY A 181 14.67 8.83 -6.93
N GLY A 182 14.82 7.51 -6.94
CA GLY A 182 15.88 6.84 -7.67
C GLY A 182 15.81 7.16 -9.17
N PRO A 183 16.86 6.84 -9.96
CA PRO A 183 16.86 7.06 -11.41
C PRO A 183 15.67 6.40 -12.14
N ASP A 184 15.06 5.36 -11.57
CA ASP A 184 13.87 4.68 -12.11
C ASP A 184 12.57 5.50 -12.03
N ASP A 185 12.48 6.50 -11.15
CA ASP A 185 11.24 7.31 -10.95
C ASP A 185 10.91 8.24 -12.12
N LYS A 186 11.83 8.38 -13.08
CA LYS A 186 11.66 9.23 -14.27
C LYS A 186 11.38 8.45 -15.55
N THR A 187 11.34 7.12 -15.48
CA THR A 187 11.03 6.28 -16.65
C THR A 187 9.52 6.14 -16.81
N LEU A 188 9.03 6.26 -18.05
CA LEU A 188 7.61 6.06 -18.34
C LEU A 188 7.37 4.59 -18.65
N ARG A 189 6.53 3.95 -17.84
CA ARG A 189 6.07 2.57 -18.05
C ARG A 189 4.64 2.57 -18.58
N LEU A 190 4.45 1.96 -19.73
CA LEU A 190 3.15 1.79 -20.37
C LEU A 190 2.80 0.31 -20.41
N LYS A 191 1.58 -0.05 -20.03
CA LYS A 191 1.03 -1.40 -20.17
C LYS A 191 -0.18 -1.39 -21.08
N GLY A 192 -0.26 -2.31 -22.02
CA GLY A 192 -1.24 -2.22 -23.09
C GLY A 192 -1.35 -3.44 -23.98
N GLN A 193 -2.17 -3.32 -25.01
CA GLN A 193 -2.35 -4.35 -26.04
C GLN A 193 -1.82 -3.87 -27.40
N MET A 194 -1.36 -4.82 -28.21
CA MET A 194 -0.91 -4.59 -29.59
C MET A 194 -1.99 -5.07 -30.55
N ILE A 195 -2.54 -4.13 -31.34
CA ILE A 195 -3.60 -4.39 -32.31
C ILE A 195 -3.04 -4.17 -33.71
N TYR A 196 -3.11 -5.20 -34.55
CA TYR A 196 -2.76 -5.06 -35.97
C TYR A 196 -3.95 -4.51 -36.75
N MET A 197 -3.73 -3.44 -37.51
CA MET A 197 -4.75 -2.83 -38.37
C MET A 197 -4.46 -3.18 -39.83
N ASP A 198 -5.24 -4.09 -40.41
CA ASP A 198 -5.05 -4.57 -41.79
C ASP A 198 -5.07 -3.43 -42.82
N ASN A 199 -6.00 -2.48 -42.67
CA ASN A 199 -6.17 -1.35 -43.58
C ASN A 199 -4.93 -0.43 -43.63
N TRP A 200 -4.25 -0.25 -42.50
CA TRP A 200 -3.06 0.61 -42.41
C TRP A 200 -1.77 -0.20 -42.57
N ARG A 201 -1.85 -1.52 -42.45
CA ARG A 201 -0.70 -2.44 -42.35
C ARG A 201 0.27 -2.01 -41.23
N MET A 202 -0.28 -1.55 -40.12
CA MET A 202 0.46 -1.01 -38.98
C MET A 202 0.00 -1.68 -37.68
N MET A 203 0.85 -1.60 -36.67
CA MET A 203 0.52 -1.95 -35.30
C MET A 203 0.10 -0.69 -34.55
N MET A 204 -1.02 -0.78 -33.83
CA MET A 204 -1.43 0.19 -32.81
C MET A 204 -1.21 -0.43 -31.44
N TYR A 205 -0.36 0.19 -30.65
CA TYR A 205 -0.25 -0.08 -29.23
C TYR A 205 -1.25 0.80 -28.48
N LEU A 206 -2.18 0.20 -27.74
CA LEU A 206 -3.07 0.88 -26.81
C LEU A 206 -2.52 0.70 -25.40
N GLY A 207 -1.74 1.67 -24.95
CA GLY A 207 -1.11 1.66 -23.62
C GLY A 207 -1.84 2.54 -22.61
N THR A 208 -1.72 2.15 -21.34
CA THR A 208 -2.08 2.96 -20.17
C THR A 208 -0.81 3.13 -19.32
N PRO A 209 -0.48 4.35 -18.84
CA PRO A 209 0.67 4.56 -17.99
C PRO A 209 0.48 3.91 -16.62
N MET A 210 1.51 3.22 -16.15
CA MET A 210 1.56 2.63 -14.81
C MET A 210 2.29 3.58 -13.86
N MET A 211 1.54 4.39 -13.10
CA MET A 211 2.12 5.22 -12.04
C MET A 211 1.67 4.74 -10.66
N PRO A 212 2.57 4.64 -9.68
CA PRO A 212 2.23 4.26 -8.31
C PRO A 212 1.51 5.38 -7.56
N ASP A 213 1.85 6.64 -7.85
CA ASP A 213 1.31 7.80 -7.14
C ASP A 213 1.27 9.07 -8.01
N LEU A 214 0.66 10.12 -7.45
CA LEU A 214 0.50 11.40 -8.13
C LEU A 214 1.83 12.14 -8.34
N ASN A 215 2.85 11.90 -7.50
CA ASN A 215 4.16 12.54 -7.63
C ASN A 215 4.94 11.96 -8.80
N SER A 216 4.85 10.65 -9.06
CA SER A 216 5.42 10.04 -10.27
C SER A 216 4.83 10.65 -11.55
N LEU A 217 3.54 10.96 -11.53
CA LEU A 217 2.85 11.60 -12.65
C LEU A 217 3.37 13.02 -12.89
N ILE A 218 3.60 13.81 -11.83
CA ILE A 218 4.21 15.16 -11.93
C ILE A 218 5.66 15.07 -12.43
N THR A 219 6.43 14.12 -11.89
CA THR A 219 7.85 13.90 -12.22
C THR A 219 8.04 13.51 -13.69
N THR A 220 7.11 12.73 -14.26
CA THR A 220 7.10 12.38 -15.68
C THR A 220 6.51 13.46 -16.59
N GLY A 221 6.12 14.61 -16.03
CA GLY A 221 5.60 15.76 -16.76
C GLY A 221 4.14 15.68 -17.15
N LEU A 222 3.44 14.62 -16.74
CA LEU A 222 2.03 14.36 -17.00
C LEU A 222 1.10 15.08 -16.02
N TYR A 223 -0.16 15.24 -16.42
CA TYR A 223 -1.25 15.69 -15.56
C TYR A 223 -2.33 14.61 -15.43
N ILE A 224 -3.12 14.68 -14.35
CA ILE A 224 -4.24 13.74 -14.16
C ILE A 224 -5.26 13.82 -15.30
N ASN A 225 -5.35 14.97 -15.97
CA ASN A 225 -6.22 15.19 -17.12
C ASN A 225 -5.70 14.56 -18.42
N ASP A 226 -4.41 14.20 -18.47
CA ASP A 226 -3.83 13.48 -19.61
C ASP A 226 -4.21 11.99 -19.59
N LEU A 227 -4.70 11.48 -18.46
CA LEU A 227 -5.21 10.11 -18.37
C LEU A 227 -6.60 10.01 -18.98
N SER A 228 -6.84 8.90 -19.69
CA SER A 228 -8.14 8.57 -20.26
C SER A 228 -9.22 8.48 -19.17
N MET A 229 -10.34 9.21 -19.38
CA MET A 229 -11.52 9.15 -18.50
C MET A 229 -12.32 7.85 -18.60
N HIS A 230 -12.08 7.07 -19.65
CA HIS A 230 -12.82 5.83 -19.92
C HIS A 230 -12.12 4.57 -19.38
N ASP A 231 -10.91 4.73 -18.81
CA ASP A 231 -10.16 3.65 -18.19
C ASP A 231 -10.07 3.87 -16.67
N PHE A 232 -9.81 2.81 -15.92
CA PHE A 232 -9.75 2.82 -14.45
C PHE A 232 -8.46 3.44 -13.89
N SER A 233 -7.53 3.89 -14.75
CA SER A 233 -6.23 4.43 -14.32
C SER A 233 -6.37 5.66 -13.41
N ARG A 234 -7.25 6.59 -13.77
CA ARG A 234 -7.53 7.80 -12.96
C ARG A 234 -8.13 7.45 -11.60
N ASP A 235 -9.13 6.57 -11.60
CA ASP A 235 -9.80 6.13 -10.38
C ASP A 235 -8.84 5.37 -9.45
N LEU A 236 -7.99 4.51 -10.01
CA LEU A 236 -6.98 3.76 -9.26
C LEU A 236 -5.97 4.68 -8.58
N MET A 237 -5.49 5.73 -9.26
CA MET A 237 -4.59 6.71 -8.66
C MET A 237 -5.26 7.48 -7.51
N LEU A 238 -6.50 7.92 -7.70
CA LEU A 238 -7.25 8.64 -6.68
C LEU A 238 -7.55 7.74 -5.46
N ALA A 239 -7.92 6.47 -5.69
CA ALA A 239 -8.17 5.52 -4.62
C ALA A 239 -6.89 5.18 -3.84
N GLY A 240 -5.76 4.97 -4.52
CA GLY A 240 -4.49 4.65 -3.89
C GLY A 240 -3.99 5.77 -2.98
N THR A 241 -4.11 7.03 -3.43
CA THR A 241 -3.76 8.20 -2.59
C THR A 241 -4.69 8.32 -1.37
N GLN A 242 -5.99 8.08 -1.54
CA GLN A 242 -6.95 8.11 -0.43
C GLN A 242 -6.63 7.05 0.64
N GLN A 243 -6.39 5.80 0.24
CA GLN A 243 -6.05 4.71 1.14
C GLN A 243 -4.74 4.98 1.91
N SER A 244 -3.74 5.53 1.22
CA SER A 244 -2.45 5.87 1.84
C SER A 244 -2.59 6.95 2.92
N VAL A 245 -3.40 7.99 2.65
CA VAL A 245 -3.67 9.07 3.62
C VAL A 245 -4.44 8.55 4.83
N GLU A 246 -5.48 7.73 4.61
CA GLU A 246 -6.26 7.14 5.71
C GLU A 246 -5.38 6.27 6.61
N LEU A 247 -4.52 5.43 6.02
CA LEU A 247 -3.59 4.59 6.77
C LEU A 247 -2.58 5.43 7.57
N LYS A 248 -2.03 6.49 6.97
CA LYS A 248 -1.10 7.41 7.64
C LYS A 248 -1.76 8.09 8.85
N LEU A 249 -3.00 8.55 8.69
CA LEU A 249 -3.76 9.16 9.79
C LEU A 249 -4.07 8.15 10.90
N ALA A 250 -4.42 6.92 10.57
CA ALA A 250 -4.66 5.86 11.56
C ALA A 250 -3.39 5.57 12.38
N LEU A 251 -2.23 5.49 11.73
CA LEU A 251 -0.93 5.29 12.37
C LEU A 251 -0.56 6.46 13.31
N ASP A 252 -0.73 7.70 12.85
CA ASP A 252 -0.47 8.88 13.67
C ASP A 252 -1.37 8.91 14.92
N GLN A 253 -2.65 8.54 14.77
CA GLN A 253 -3.57 8.43 15.91
C GLN A 253 -3.15 7.34 16.89
N GLU A 254 -2.68 6.18 16.42
CA GLU A 254 -2.18 5.10 17.25
C GLU A 254 -0.94 5.54 18.05
N GLN A 255 0.02 6.20 17.40
CA GLN A 255 1.20 6.74 18.06
C GLN A 255 0.84 7.79 19.12
N GLN A 256 -0.10 8.69 18.82
CA GLN A 256 -0.56 9.68 19.80
C GLN A 256 -1.26 9.02 21.00
N LYS A 257 -2.08 7.99 20.77
CA LYS A 257 -2.71 7.22 21.85
C LYS A 257 -1.66 6.50 22.71
N SER A 258 -0.65 5.88 22.09
CA SER A 258 0.44 5.22 22.80
C SER A 258 1.20 6.20 23.69
N LYS A 259 1.56 7.38 23.17
CA LYS A 259 2.25 8.42 23.95
C LYS A 259 1.41 8.90 25.14
N LYS A 260 0.12 9.17 24.93
CA LYS A 260 -0.80 9.58 26.01
C LYS A 260 -0.95 8.49 27.08
N LEU A 261 -1.00 7.22 26.66
CA LEU A 261 -1.08 6.09 27.57
C LEU A 261 0.19 5.99 28.42
N GLU A 262 1.36 6.12 27.81
CA GLU A 262 2.66 6.10 28.50
C GLU A 262 2.76 7.23 29.54
N GLU A 263 2.36 8.46 29.18
CA GLU A 263 2.31 9.58 30.12
C GLU A 263 1.34 9.34 31.29
N SER A 264 0.17 8.74 31.00
CA SER A 264 -0.81 8.40 32.04
C SER A 264 -0.28 7.31 32.96
N MET A 265 0.40 6.29 32.44
CA MET A 265 1.02 5.24 33.24
C MET A 265 2.11 5.81 34.14
N ARG A 266 2.96 6.71 33.63
CA ARG A 266 3.97 7.37 34.45
C ARG A 266 3.36 8.17 35.61
N LYS A 267 2.29 8.91 35.36
CA LYS A 267 1.58 9.65 36.42
C LYS A 267 0.94 8.69 37.44
N LEU A 268 0.36 7.59 36.99
CA LEU A 268 -0.17 6.56 37.88
C LEU A 268 0.92 5.98 38.77
N ASP A 269 2.09 5.67 38.21
CA ASP A 269 3.24 5.16 38.99
C ASP A 269 3.72 6.19 40.03
N GLU A 270 3.77 7.47 39.68
CA GLU A 270 4.13 8.56 40.62
C GLU A 270 3.12 8.68 41.77
N GLU A 271 1.82 8.65 41.48
CA GLU A 271 0.76 8.72 42.48
C GLU A 271 0.68 7.45 43.35
N MET A 272 0.89 6.27 42.75
CA MET A 272 1.02 5.02 43.50
C MET A 272 2.18 5.09 44.48
N LYS A 273 3.34 5.58 44.05
CA LYS A 273 4.51 5.72 44.92
C LYS A 273 4.25 6.68 46.09
N ARG A 274 3.61 7.83 45.84
CA ARG A 274 3.23 8.77 46.92
C ARG A 274 2.25 8.14 47.90
N THR A 275 1.27 7.38 47.39
CA THR A 275 0.29 6.69 48.23
C THR A 275 0.96 5.63 49.11
N ASP A 276 1.90 4.86 48.54
CA ASP A 276 2.70 3.87 49.26
C ASP A 276 3.56 4.53 50.35
N GLU A 277 4.25 5.64 50.03
CA GLU A 277 5.06 6.38 51.00
C GLU A 277 4.22 6.88 52.20
N LEU A 278 3.04 7.45 51.93
CA LEU A 278 2.12 7.91 52.98
C LEU A 278 1.61 6.74 53.85
N LEU A 279 1.29 5.60 53.24
CA LEU A 279 0.83 4.42 53.96
C LEU A 279 1.89 3.92 54.96
N TYR A 280 3.15 3.85 54.53
CA TYR A 280 4.26 3.41 55.39
C TYR A 280 4.65 4.44 56.47
N GLN A 281 4.24 5.70 56.34
CA GLN A 281 4.41 6.71 57.40
C GLN A 281 3.36 6.55 58.51
N MET A 282 2.18 5.98 58.22
CA MET A 282 1.08 5.85 59.18
C MET A 282 1.10 4.54 59.98
N ILE A 283 1.61 3.44 59.39
CA ILE A 283 1.52 2.08 59.93
C ILE A 283 2.85 1.33 59.62
N PRO A 284 3.33 0.40 60.48
CA PRO A 284 4.57 -0.33 60.20
C PRO A 284 4.51 -1.09 58.87
N LYS A 285 5.62 -1.09 58.12
CA LYS A 285 5.71 -1.71 56.78
C LYS A 285 5.15 -3.13 56.70
N GLN A 286 5.48 -3.97 57.68
CA GLN A 286 5.02 -5.36 57.73
C GLN A 286 3.49 -5.49 57.82
N VAL A 287 2.85 -4.61 58.58
CA VAL A 287 1.38 -4.58 58.73
C VAL A 287 0.74 -4.00 57.47
N ALA A 288 1.33 -2.93 56.90
CA ALA A 288 0.85 -2.31 55.66
C ALA A 288 0.88 -3.28 54.47
N ASP A 289 1.95 -4.06 54.31
CA ASP A 289 2.07 -5.06 53.25
C ASP A 289 1.02 -6.17 53.36
N ARG A 290 0.78 -6.69 54.57
CA ARG A 290 -0.24 -7.72 54.84
C ARG A 290 -1.67 -7.22 54.55
N LEU A 291 -1.97 -5.97 54.94
CA LEU A 291 -3.25 -5.33 54.62
C LEU A 291 -3.41 -5.10 53.11
N ARG A 292 -2.34 -4.76 52.39
CA ARG A 292 -2.35 -4.59 50.93
C ARG A 292 -2.60 -5.89 50.18
N THR A 293 -2.14 -7.02 50.70
CA THR A 293 -2.43 -8.36 50.14
C THR A 293 -3.88 -8.82 50.38
N GLY A 294 -4.69 -8.02 51.10
CA GLY A 294 -6.10 -8.30 51.36
C GLY A 294 -6.35 -9.19 52.57
N GLU A 295 -5.38 -9.33 53.47
CA GLU A 295 -5.59 -10.05 54.74
C GLU A 295 -6.54 -9.28 55.66
N SER A 296 -7.32 -10.01 56.46
CA SER A 296 -8.27 -9.36 57.37
C SER A 296 -7.53 -8.59 58.47
N PRO A 297 -8.00 -7.40 58.87
CA PRO A 297 -7.34 -6.62 59.93
C PRO A 297 -7.18 -7.37 61.27
N ILE A 298 -8.03 -8.37 61.50
CA ILE A 298 -8.06 -9.17 62.72
C ILE A 298 -6.93 -10.21 62.71
N ASP A 299 -6.63 -10.79 61.55
CA ASP A 299 -5.56 -11.79 61.39
C ASP A 299 -4.16 -11.15 61.42
N THR A 300 -4.09 -9.82 61.27
CA THR A 300 -2.86 -9.02 61.37
C THR A 300 -2.55 -8.59 62.81
N CYS A 301 -3.45 -8.87 63.78
CA CYS A 301 -3.17 -8.60 65.20
C CYS A 301 -2.16 -9.61 65.76
N GLU A 302 -1.01 -9.11 66.20
CA GLU A 302 0.06 -9.93 66.79
C GLU A 302 0.24 -9.62 68.28
N MET A 303 0.37 -10.66 69.11
CA MET A 303 0.78 -10.53 70.51
C MET A 303 2.30 -10.64 70.59
N PHE A 304 2.93 -9.61 71.17
CA PHE A 304 4.37 -9.58 71.41
C PHE A 304 4.68 -9.93 72.86
N ASN A 305 5.55 -10.93 73.08
CA ASN A 305 5.89 -11.43 74.42
C ASN A 305 6.81 -10.47 75.21
N SER A 306 7.55 -9.59 74.54
CA SER A 306 8.48 -8.65 75.16
C SER A 306 8.49 -7.35 74.36
N VAL A 307 7.95 -6.29 74.96
CA VAL A 307 7.89 -4.94 74.37
C VAL A 307 8.40 -3.91 75.36
N SER A 308 9.14 -2.92 74.86
CA SER A 308 9.60 -1.77 75.65
C SER A 308 8.88 -0.53 75.14
N ILE A 309 8.16 0.15 76.03
CA ILE A 309 7.37 1.35 75.69
C ILE A 309 8.01 2.55 76.37
N LEU A 310 8.25 3.62 75.60
CA LEU A 310 8.75 4.90 76.10
C LEU A 310 7.61 5.92 76.11
N PHE A 311 7.31 6.47 77.28
CA PHE A 311 6.45 7.65 77.42
C PHE A 311 7.31 8.88 77.62
N SER A 312 7.03 9.95 76.88
CA SER A 312 7.71 11.23 77.00
C SER A 312 6.66 12.33 77.05
N ASP A 313 6.73 13.18 78.08
CA ASP A 313 5.85 14.32 78.27
C ASP A 313 6.68 15.59 78.51
N VAL A 314 6.14 16.74 78.09
CA VAL A 314 6.77 18.04 78.27
C VAL A 314 6.33 18.59 79.62
N VAL A 315 7.25 18.62 80.58
CA VAL A 315 6.98 19.16 81.92
C VAL A 315 6.52 20.62 81.80
N THR A 316 5.50 21.01 82.56
CA THR A 316 4.96 22.39 82.61
C THR A 316 4.44 22.93 81.26
N PHE A 317 4.02 22.05 80.34
CA PHE A 317 3.47 22.44 79.04
C PHE A 317 2.32 23.46 79.11
N THR A 318 1.40 23.31 80.09
CA THR A 318 0.28 24.23 80.30
C THR A 318 0.75 25.65 80.64
N GLU A 319 1.82 25.78 81.43
CA GLU A 319 2.37 27.07 81.80
C GLU A 319 3.08 27.74 80.61
N ILE A 320 3.79 26.96 79.80
CA ILE A 320 4.42 27.43 78.56
C ILE A 320 3.34 27.96 77.61
N CYS A 321 2.27 27.19 77.36
CA CYS A 321 1.15 27.61 76.50
C CYS A 321 0.44 28.87 77.00
N SER A 322 0.48 29.17 78.30
CA SER A 322 -0.10 30.40 78.85
C SER A 322 0.74 31.65 78.63
N ARG A 323 2.04 31.50 78.29
CA ARG A 323 3.03 32.58 78.18
C ARG A 323 3.42 32.92 76.74
N ILE A 324 3.29 31.98 75.79
CA ILE A 324 3.68 32.16 74.39
C ILE A 324 2.48 32.09 73.44
N THR A 325 2.64 32.62 72.22
CA THR A 325 1.55 32.60 71.24
C THR A 325 1.31 31.19 70.69
N PRO A 326 0.07 30.85 70.28
CA PRO A 326 -0.23 29.52 69.73
C PRO A 326 0.67 29.10 68.56
N MET A 327 1.08 30.05 67.70
CA MET A 327 2.00 29.75 66.58
C MET A 327 3.41 29.42 67.04
N GLU A 328 3.89 30.07 68.10
CA GLU A 328 5.20 29.75 68.72
C GLU A 328 5.17 28.38 69.41
N VAL A 329 4.06 28.00 70.04
CA VAL A 329 3.86 26.66 70.61
C VAL A 329 3.96 25.59 69.52
N VAL A 330 3.25 25.78 68.40
CA VAL A 330 3.27 24.84 67.27
C VAL A 330 4.66 24.73 66.68
N SER A 331 5.37 25.84 66.51
CA SER A 331 6.75 25.85 66.01
C SER A 331 7.70 25.08 66.93
N MET A 332 7.60 25.31 68.25
CA MET A 332 8.39 24.59 69.25
C MET A 332 8.12 23.08 69.21
N LEU A 333 6.85 22.67 69.19
CA LEU A 333 6.46 21.26 69.12
C LEU A 333 6.95 20.63 67.82
N ASN A 334 6.80 21.30 66.67
CA ASN A 334 7.24 20.78 65.39
C ASN A 334 8.77 20.56 65.35
N ALA A 335 9.54 21.49 65.92
CA ALA A 335 11.00 21.33 66.04
C ALA A 335 11.38 20.14 66.94
N MET A 336 10.71 20.00 68.08
CA MET A 336 10.93 18.87 69.00
C MET A 336 10.58 17.53 68.34
N TYR A 337 9.41 17.42 67.72
CA TYR A 337 8.97 16.19 67.05
C TYR A 337 9.84 15.85 65.84
N SER A 338 10.33 16.84 65.08
CA SER A 338 11.26 16.58 63.97
C SER A 338 12.58 15.93 64.44
N ILE A 339 13.09 16.36 65.60
CA ILE A 339 14.28 15.75 66.22
C ILE A 339 13.98 14.33 66.68
N PHE A 340 12.83 14.11 67.32
CA PHE A 340 12.41 12.77 67.74
C PHE A 340 12.19 11.82 66.55
N ASP A 341 11.60 12.30 65.46
CA ASP A 341 11.36 11.48 64.26
C ASP A 341 12.70 11.05 63.64
N THR A 342 13.67 11.96 63.54
CA THR A 342 15.04 11.65 63.08
C THR A 342 15.73 10.60 63.97
N LEU A 343 15.60 10.73 65.30
CA LEU A 343 16.17 9.76 66.25
C LEU A 343 15.47 8.40 66.19
N THR A 344 14.16 8.39 65.93
CA THR A 344 13.33 7.18 65.83
C THR A 344 13.70 6.40 64.58
N GLU A 345 13.82 7.06 63.43
CA GLU A 345 14.28 6.44 62.17
C GLU A 345 15.69 5.85 62.30
N ARG A 346 16.63 6.59 62.90
CA ARG A 346 18.02 6.14 63.05
C ARG A 346 18.15 4.89 63.93
N ASN A 347 17.31 4.74 64.94
CA ASN A 347 17.34 3.62 65.87
C ASN A 347 16.35 2.51 65.53
N GLY A 348 15.57 2.64 64.44
CA GLY A 348 14.61 1.63 64.01
C GLY A 348 13.45 1.40 64.98
N VAL A 349 13.09 2.42 65.77
CA VAL A 349 11.96 2.36 66.71
C VAL A 349 10.69 2.79 65.98
N TYR A 350 9.52 2.28 66.38
CA TYR A 350 8.23 2.69 65.80
C TYR A 350 7.53 3.73 66.67
N LYS A 351 7.16 4.87 66.07
CA LYS A 351 6.36 5.92 66.74
C LYS A 351 4.88 5.58 66.64
N VAL A 352 4.21 5.48 67.78
CA VAL A 352 2.76 5.26 67.83
C VAL A 352 2.05 6.61 67.78
N GLY A 353 1.07 6.77 66.88
CA GLY A 353 0.21 7.94 66.84
C GLY A 353 -0.54 8.11 68.16
N THR A 354 -0.28 9.22 68.85
CA THR A 354 -0.89 9.53 70.15
C THR A 354 -1.72 10.80 70.02
N LEU A 355 -2.79 10.91 70.80
CA LEU A 355 -3.58 12.14 70.92
C LEU A 355 -2.74 13.21 71.62
N ILE A 356 -2.67 14.40 71.02
CA ILE A 356 -2.18 15.63 71.69
C ILE A 356 -3.31 16.17 72.57
#